data_AF-A0A2J7RM69-F1
#
_entry.id   AF-A0A2J7RM69-F1
#
_cell.length_a   1.000
_cell.length_b   1.000
_cell.length_c   1.000
_cell.angle_alpha   90.00
_cell.angle_beta   90.00
_cell.angle_gamma   90.00
#
_symmetry.space_group_name_H-M   'P 1'
#
loop_
_entity.id
_entity.type
_entity.pdbx_description
1 polymer ?
#
loop_
_entity_poly.entity_id
_entity_poly.type
_entity_poly.pdbx_seq_one_letter_code
_entity_poly.pdbx_strand_id
1 'polypeptide(L)'
;MEKLQIDLNRLGEWVAENVIIINPIKSKAVCFTRARVMEPLNYREGQINVLDHVQKKAAKFAHRNHLNWGTVTQCRQIARICTLFKAYTGEQAWKTIGDRLQRPCYLSRGDHDKKIRSRKQWTDIGKYSFVNRTIQIWNKLPSHALKTLSCKPSNFRKRSRKVIYEVT
;
A
#
# COMPACT_ATOMS: atom_id res chain seq x y z
N MET A 1 8.62 -14.79 30.82
CA MET A 1 8.12 -13.41 30.97
C MET A 1 9.14 -12.38 30.49
N GLU A 2 10.41 -12.45 30.89
CA GLU A 2 11.45 -11.45 30.52
C GLU A 2 11.69 -11.26 29.02
N LYS A 3 11.71 -12.35 28.23
CA LYS A 3 11.93 -12.24 26.77
C LYS A 3 10.84 -11.46 26.04
N LEU A 4 9.59 -11.59 26.49
CA LEU A 4 8.43 -10.93 25.88
C LEU A 4 8.46 -9.42 26.15
N GLN A 5 8.93 -9.02 27.33
CA GLN A 5 9.11 -7.60 27.67
C GLN A 5 10.24 -6.96 26.86
N ILE A 6 11.34 -7.69 26.64
CA ILE A 6 12.45 -7.23 25.81
C ILE A 6 12.00 -7.01 24.36
N ASP A 7 11.22 -7.94 23.80
CA ASP A 7 10.70 -7.83 22.44
C ASP A 7 9.68 -6.68 22.28
N LEU A 8 8.85 -6.44 23.30
CA LEU A 8 7.93 -5.29 23.33
C LEU A 8 8.67 -3.95 23.44
N ASN A 9 9.75 -3.88 24.22
CA ASN A 9 10.56 -2.67 24.34
C ASN A 9 11.24 -2.33 23.01
N ARG A 10 11.82 -3.32 22.32
CA ARG A 10 12.41 -3.16 20.97
C ARG A 10 11.39 -2.72 19.93
N LEU A 11 10.15 -3.22 20.02
CA LEU A 11 9.07 -2.80 19.14
C LEU A 11 8.67 -1.34 19.41
N GLY A 12 8.66 -0.92 20.67
CA GLY A 12 8.40 0.47 21.06
C GLY A 12 9.45 1.44 20.51
N GLU A 13 10.72 1.10 20.65
CA GLU A 13 11.85 1.87 20.08
C GLU A 13 11.73 2.00 18.56
N TRP A 14 11.47 0.89 17.87
CA TRP A 14 11.29 0.87 16.42
C TRP A 14 10.11 1.73 15.93
N VAL A 15 9.00 1.73 16.68
CA VAL A 15 7.81 2.55 16.37
C VAL A 15 8.11 4.04 16.53
N ALA A 16 8.92 4.41 17.55
CA ALA A 16 9.34 5.79 17.77
C ALA A 16 10.28 6.29 16.67
N GLU A 17 11.26 5.48 16.26
CA GLU A 17 12.19 5.80 15.16
C GLU A 17 11.47 6.02 13.81
N ASN A 18 10.39 5.26 13.56
CA ASN A 18 9.68 5.29 12.28
C ASN A 18 8.45 6.21 12.28
N VAL A 19 8.22 6.97 13.35
CA VAL A 19 7.09 7.92 13.51
C VAL A 19 5.74 7.26 13.16
N ILE A 20 5.56 6.01 13.60
CA ILE A 20 4.33 5.25 13.33
C ILE A 20 3.33 5.56 14.45
N ILE A 21 2.27 6.29 14.12
CA ILE A 21 1.15 6.52 15.05
C ILE A 21 0.29 5.25 15.11
N ILE A 22 0.56 4.40 16.10
CA ILE A 22 -0.30 3.26 16.41
C ILE A 22 -1.54 3.78 17.13
N ASN A 23 -2.73 3.52 16.59
CA ASN A 23 -3.99 3.81 17.29
C ASN A 23 -4.22 2.71 18.34
N PRO A 24 -4.10 3.01 19.64
CA PRO A 24 -4.17 1.98 20.69
C PRO A 24 -5.56 1.33 20.73
N ILE A 25 -6.63 2.07 20.44
CA ILE A 25 -8.02 1.58 20.48
C ILE A 25 -8.29 0.53 19.40
N LYS A 26 -7.63 0.65 18.23
CA LYS A 26 -7.79 -0.29 17.10
C LYS A 26 -6.77 -1.41 17.12
N SER A 27 -5.71 -1.27 17.91
CA SER A 27 -4.68 -2.29 18.08
C SER A 27 -5.02 -3.15 19.30
N LYS A 28 -5.81 -4.21 19.10
CA LYS A 28 -6.10 -5.19 20.15
C LYS A 28 -4.85 -5.83 20.78
N ALA A 29 -3.66 -5.64 20.17
CA ALA A 29 -2.38 -6.15 20.64
C ALA A 29 -1.47 -5.10 21.31
N VAL A 30 -1.82 -3.80 21.30
CA VAL A 30 -0.96 -2.70 21.80
C VAL A 30 -1.66 -1.85 22.87
N CYS A 31 -2.67 -2.41 23.56
CA CYS A 31 -3.18 -1.83 24.81
C CYS A 31 -2.32 -2.30 25.99
N PHE A 32 -1.04 -1.93 26.00
CA PHE A 32 -0.20 -1.93 27.19
C PHE A 32 0.48 -0.57 27.21
N THR A 33 -0.22 0.47 27.64
CA THR A 33 -0.21 0.84 29.05
C THR A 33 -1.29 1.89 29.31
N ARG A 34 -2.06 1.75 30.39
CA ARG A 34 -2.44 2.90 31.19
C ARG A 34 -2.73 2.45 32.62
N ALA A 35 -2.27 3.26 33.57
CA ALA A 35 -2.28 3.15 35.03
C ALA A 35 -3.62 2.84 35.74
N ARG A 36 -4.56 2.08 35.15
CA ARG A 36 -5.89 1.81 35.73
C ARG A 36 -6.43 0.40 35.47
N VAL A 37 -5.58 -0.62 35.42
CA VAL A 37 -6.05 -2.01 35.50
C VAL A 37 -5.25 -2.68 36.62
N MET A 38 -5.89 -2.84 37.78
CA MET A 38 -5.29 -3.45 38.97
C MET A 38 -5.25 -4.97 38.89
N GLU A 39 -5.90 -5.58 37.89
CA GLU A 39 -5.91 -7.03 37.72
C GLU A 39 -5.05 -7.48 36.53
N PRO A 40 -4.09 -8.40 36.75
CA PRO A 40 -3.35 -9.02 35.66
C PRO A 40 -4.33 -9.79 34.78
N LEU A 41 -4.39 -9.44 33.48
CA LEU A 41 -5.12 -10.21 32.49
C LEU A 41 -4.48 -11.60 32.39
N ASN A 42 -5.06 -12.58 33.07
CA ASN A 42 -4.66 -13.98 33.02
C ASN A 42 -5.05 -14.58 31.67
N TYR A 43 -4.18 -14.44 30.67
CA TYR A 43 -4.33 -15.13 29.39
C TYR A 43 -4.12 -16.63 29.59
N ARG A 44 -5.01 -17.44 29.02
CA ARG A 44 -4.78 -18.89 28.95
C ARG A 44 -3.62 -19.17 28.00
N GLU A 45 -2.85 -20.21 28.26
CA GLU A 45 -1.67 -20.61 27.47
C GLU A 45 -1.97 -20.70 25.95
N GLY A 46 -3.17 -21.18 25.58
CA GLY A 46 -3.62 -21.21 24.19
C GLY A 46 -3.70 -19.83 23.51
N GLN A 47 -4.06 -18.76 24.24
CA GLN A 47 -4.11 -17.39 23.70
C GLN A 47 -2.70 -16.82 23.50
N ILE A 48 -1.78 -17.16 24.41
CA ILE A 48 -0.36 -16.77 24.30
C ILE A 48 0.25 -17.42 23.05
N ASN A 49 -0.01 -18.70 22.83
CA ASN A 49 0.49 -19.42 21.64
C ASN A 49 -0.07 -18.85 20.33
N VAL A 50 -1.33 -18.42 20.32
CA VAL A 50 -1.92 -17.74 19.15
C VAL A 50 -1.26 -16.39 18.90
N LEU A 51 -1.02 -15.60 19.94
CA LEU A 51 -0.35 -14.30 19.83
C LEU A 51 1.10 -14.45 19.34
N ASP A 52 1.86 -15.37 19.93
CA ASP A 52 3.24 -15.67 19.54
C ASP A 52 3.31 -16.17 18.08
N HIS A 53 2.34 -16.99 17.64
CA HIS A 53 2.26 -17.41 16.24
C HIS A 53 2.04 -16.23 15.28
N VAL A 54 1.15 -15.29 15.62
CA VAL A 54 0.89 -14.08 14.84
C VAL A 54 2.12 -13.18 14.80
N GLN A 55 2.77 -12.97 15.94
CA GLN A 55 4.01 -12.18 16.05
C GLN A 55 5.14 -12.80 15.23
N LYS A 56 5.36 -14.12 15.32
CA LYS A 56 6.36 -14.83 14.49
C LYS A 56 6.05 -14.74 13.00
N LYS A 57 4.78 -14.79 12.60
CA LYS A 57 4.38 -14.56 11.20
C LYS A 57 4.64 -13.12 10.76
N ALA A 58 4.31 -12.14 11.58
CA ALA A 58 4.56 -10.73 11.30
C ALA A 58 6.07 -10.44 11.20
N ALA A 59 6.88 -10.98 12.12
CA ALA A 59 8.34 -10.85 12.11
C ALA A 59 8.97 -11.51 10.88
N LYS A 60 8.53 -12.73 10.52
CA LYS A 60 8.96 -13.38 9.26
C LYS A 60 8.54 -12.57 8.04
N PHE A 61 7.36 -11.95 8.08
CA PHE A 61 6.88 -11.09 7.01
C PHE A 61 7.71 -9.81 6.89
N ALA A 62 8.08 -9.15 8.00
CA ALA A 62 8.96 -7.99 7.98
C ALA A 62 10.39 -8.35 7.55
N HIS A 63 10.94 -9.44 8.10
CA HIS A 63 12.31 -9.86 7.84
C HIS A 63 12.55 -10.35 6.41
N ARG A 64 11.59 -10.99 5.73
CA ARG A 64 11.75 -11.35 4.30
C ARG A 64 11.74 -10.14 3.35
N ASN A 65 11.49 -8.95 3.87
CA ASN A 65 11.01 -7.81 3.12
C ASN A 65 11.75 -6.50 3.43
N HIS A 66 12.56 -6.48 4.50
CA HIS A 66 13.26 -5.30 5.02
C HIS A 66 14.14 -4.55 4.01
N LEU A 67 14.61 -5.20 2.94
CA LEU A 67 15.59 -4.61 2.02
C LEU A 67 15.01 -3.88 0.80
N ASN A 68 13.69 -3.90 0.56
CA ASN A 68 13.12 -3.35 -0.69
C ASN A 68 11.75 -2.67 -0.52
N TRP A 69 11.39 -2.30 0.71
CA TRP A 69 10.13 -1.60 0.94
C TRP A 69 10.34 -0.12 0.70
N GLY A 70 9.87 0.35 -0.45
CA GLY A 70 9.72 1.77 -0.65
C GLY A 70 8.80 2.41 0.39
N THR A 71 8.89 3.73 0.51
CA THR A 71 8.11 4.51 1.47
C THR A 71 6.62 4.20 1.39
N VAL A 72 5.88 4.44 2.48
CA VAL A 72 4.41 4.25 2.52
C VAL A 72 3.73 4.98 1.35
N THR A 73 4.26 6.15 0.98
CA THR A 73 3.80 6.93 -0.18
C THR A 73 3.99 6.17 -1.49
N GLN A 74 5.18 5.62 -1.74
CA GLN A 74 5.45 4.81 -2.93
C GLN A 74 4.57 3.54 -2.94
N CYS A 75 4.40 2.87 -1.81
CA CYS A 75 3.52 1.70 -1.68
C CYS A 75 2.07 2.04 -2.05
N ARG A 76 1.54 3.18 -1.56
CA ARG A 76 0.21 3.67 -1.91
C ARG A 76 0.11 4.03 -3.40
N GLN A 77 1.14 4.65 -3.97
CA GLN A 77 1.18 4.97 -5.41
C GLN A 77 1.15 3.69 -6.25
N ILE A 78 2.00 2.71 -5.95
CA ILE A 78 2.03 1.41 -6.64
C ILE A 78 0.66 0.73 -6.55
N ALA A 79 0.05 0.72 -5.37
CA ALA A 79 -1.27 0.12 -5.17
C ALA A 79 -2.31 0.78 -6.08
N ARG A 80 -2.37 2.13 -6.10
CA ARG A 80 -3.29 2.91 -6.94
C ARG A 80 -3.12 2.60 -8.43
N ILE A 81 -1.89 2.62 -8.93
CA ILE A 81 -1.60 2.33 -10.34
C ILE A 81 -1.98 0.88 -10.67
N CYS A 82 -1.72 -0.07 -9.78
CA CYS A 82 -2.14 -1.46 -9.97
C CYS A 82 -3.66 -1.61 -10.04
N THR A 83 -4.42 -0.88 -9.21
CA THR A 83 -5.89 -0.87 -9.32
C THR A 83 -6.37 -0.24 -10.61
N LEU A 84 -5.72 0.84 -11.08
CA LEU A 84 -6.05 1.45 -12.36
C LEU A 84 -5.71 0.52 -13.53
N PHE A 85 -4.60 -0.21 -13.46
CA PHE A 85 -4.23 -1.25 -14.45
C PHE A 85 -5.33 -2.29 -14.58
N LYS A 86 -5.82 -2.82 -13.45
CA LYS A 86 -6.91 -3.80 -13.39
C LYS A 86 -8.20 -3.28 -14.02
N ALA A 87 -8.56 -2.04 -13.70
CA ALA A 87 -9.71 -1.37 -14.31
C ALA A 87 -9.53 -1.18 -15.82
N TYR A 88 -8.33 -0.80 -16.26
CA TYR A 88 -7.99 -0.59 -17.66
C TYR A 88 -7.99 -1.89 -18.46
N THR A 89 -7.53 -3.01 -17.89
CA THR A 89 -7.56 -4.34 -18.53
C THR A 89 -8.96 -4.97 -18.54
N GLY A 90 -9.96 -4.34 -17.91
CA GLY A 90 -11.34 -4.84 -17.89
C GLY A 90 -11.59 -5.96 -16.88
N GLU A 91 -10.85 -6.00 -15.76
CA GLU A 91 -11.16 -6.96 -14.68
C GLU A 91 -12.58 -6.68 -14.16
N GLN A 92 -13.43 -7.72 -14.11
CA GLN A 92 -14.88 -7.59 -13.85
C GLN A 92 -15.20 -6.79 -12.58
N ALA A 93 -14.43 -6.98 -11.52
CA ALA A 93 -14.58 -6.25 -10.25
C ALA A 93 -14.37 -4.73 -10.38
N TRP A 94 -13.71 -4.28 -11.46
CA TRP A 94 -13.34 -2.89 -11.71
C TRP A 94 -14.02 -2.31 -12.96
N LYS A 95 -14.97 -3.04 -13.56
CA LYS A 95 -15.64 -2.67 -14.81
C LYS A 95 -16.25 -1.28 -14.76
N THR A 96 -16.97 -0.93 -13.70
CA THR A 96 -17.60 0.40 -13.54
C THR A 96 -16.59 1.56 -13.58
N ILE A 97 -15.36 1.34 -13.10
CA ILE A 97 -14.29 2.33 -13.18
C ILE A 97 -13.66 2.30 -14.57
N GLY A 98 -13.41 1.11 -15.11
CA GLY A 98 -12.87 0.89 -16.46
C GLY A 98 -13.71 1.57 -17.55
N ASP A 99 -15.03 1.41 -17.52
CA ASP A 99 -15.98 1.99 -18.47
C ASP A 99 -15.95 3.53 -18.47
N ARG A 100 -15.51 4.14 -17.37
CA ARG A 100 -15.36 5.61 -17.26
C ARG A 100 -14.03 6.10 -17.79
N LEU A 101 -13.05 5.21 -17.99
CA LEU A 101 -11.74 5.57 -18.56
C LEU A 101 -11.92 5.79 -20.07
N GLN A 102 -11.48 6.95 -20.54
CA GLN A 102 -11.59 7.31 -21.95
C GLN A 102 -10.19 7.48 -22.55
N ARG A 103 -10.07 7.18 -23.84
CA ARG A 103 -8.87 7.47 -24.60
C ARG A 103 -8.79 8.99 -24.85
N PRO A 104 -7.59 9.60 -24.81
CA PRO A 104 -7.39 10.98 -25.22
C PRO A 104 -7.78 11.18 -26.69
N CYS A 105 -8.31 12.36 -27.02
CA CYS A 105 -8.58 12.74 -28.42
C CYS A 105 -7.29 12.96 -29.22
N TYR A 106 -6.17 13.25 -28.54
CA TYR A 106 -4.87 13.52 -29.13
C TYR A 106 -3.75 12.92 -28.28
N LEU A 107 -2.69 12.44 -28.92
CA LEU A 107 -1.47 11.95 -28.30
C LEU A 107 -0.29 12.80 -28.78
N SER A 108 0.44 13.39 -27.84
CA SER A 108 1.70 14.06 -28.13
C SER A 108 2.81 13.02 -28.40
N ARG A 109 3.90 13.43 -29.06
CA ARG A 109 5.06 12.56 -29.32
C ARG A 109 5.67 11.96 -28.04
N GLY A 110 5.58 12.67 -26.92
CA GLY A 110 6.06 12.18 -25.63
C GLY A 110 5.08 11.28 -24.88
N ASP A 111 3.86 11.11 -25.39
CA ASP A 111 2.82 10.31 -24.73
C ASP A 111 2.95 8.83 -25.07
N HIS A 112 2.59 7.97 -24.13
CA HIS A 112 2.51 6.53 -24.37
C HIS A 112 1.12 6.13 -24.90
N ASP A 113 1.04 5.05 -25.68
CA ASP A 113 -0.19 4.56 -26.34
C ASP A 113 -1.36 4.30 -25.38
N LYS A 114 -1.05 4.03 -24.11
CA LYS A 114 -2.01 3.72 -23.04
C LYS A 114 -2.40 4.93 -22.21
N LYS A 115 -2.16 6.14 -22.70
CA LYS A 115 -2.53 7.38 -22.00
C LYS A 115 -4.04 7.41 -21.80
N ILE A 116 -4.46 7.84 -20.61
CA ILE A 116 -5.87 7.97 -20.24
C ILE A 116 -6.23 9.45 -20.26
N ARG A 117 -7.41 9.79 -20.77
CA ARG A 117 -7.92 11.15 -20.80
C ARG A 117 -8.08 11.69 -19.37
N SER A 118 -7.33 12.74 -19.06
CA SER A 118 -7.53 13.50 -17.82
C SER A 118 -8.86 14.25 -17.87
N ARG A 119 -9.67 14.16 -16.80
CA ARG A 119 -10.87 14.97 -16.65
C ARG A 119 -10.55 16.22 -15.85
N LYS A 120 -10.89 17.40 -16.37
CA LYS A 120 -10.80 18.65 -15.61
C LYS A 120 -11.89 18.62 -14.54
N GLN A 121 -11.49 18.64 -13.27
CA GLN A 121 -12.41 18.75 -12.14
C GLN A 121 -12.23 20.11 -11.49
N TRP A 122 -13.36 20.74 -11.16
CA TRP A 122 -13.38 22.06 -10.53
C TRP A 122 -13.28 21.94 -9.01
N THR A 123 -13.99 20.97 -8.43
CA THR A 123 -14.02 20.73 -6.99
C THR A 123 -12.76 20.04 -6.51
N ASP A 124 -12.38 20.37 -5.27
CA ASP A 124 -11.25 19.74 -4.59
C ASP A 124 -11.43 18.22 -4.48
N ILE A 125 -12.66 17.81 -4.13
CA ILE A 125 -13.11 16.41 -4.09
C ILE A 125 -12.81 15.71 -5.43
N GLY A 126 -13.16 16.35 -6.56
CA GLY A 126 -12.90 15.79 -7.87
C GLY A 126 -11.41 15.72 -8.19
N LYS A 127 -10.67 16.81 -7.97
CA LYS A 127 -9.22 16.90 -8.25
C LYS A 127 -8.42 15.85 -7.48
N TYR A 128 -8.78 15.65 -6.22
CA TYR A 128 -8.09 14.75 -5.30
C TYR A 128 -8.74 13.38 -5.16
N SER A 129 -9.77 13.10 -5.95
CA SER A 129 -10.34 11.76 -6.08
C SER A 129 -9.27 10.75 -6.52
N PHE A 130 -9.51 9.49 -6.13
CA PHE A 130 -8.65 8.37 -6.47
C PHE A 130 -8.34 8.31 -7.98
N VAL A 131 -9.36 8.42 -8.83
CA VAL A 131 -9.22 8.24 -10.28
C VAL A 131 -8.35 9.34 -10.91
N ASN A 132 -8.63 10.62 -10.62
CA ASN A 132 -7.90 11.71 -11.26
C ASN A 132 -6.43 11.78 -10.83
N ARG A 133 -6.13 11.61 -9.54
CA ARG A 133 -4.75 11.53 -9.07
C ARG A 133 -4.00 10.35 -9.70
N THR A 134 -4.67 9.20 -9.82
CA THR A 134 -4.02 8.00 -10.37
C THR A 134 -3.80 8.12 -11.87
N ILE A 135 -4.73 8.71 -12.64
CA ILE A 135 -4.54 8.99 -14.08
C ILE A 135 -3.34 9.91 -14.31
N GLN A 136 -3.15 10.94 -13.48
CA GLN A 136 -2.00 11.83 -13.60
C GLN A 136 -0.67 11.08 -13.41
N ILE A 137 -0.60 10.19 -12.42
CA ILE A 137 0.59 9.37 -12.20
C ILE A 137 0.78 8.37 -13.34
N TRP A 138 -0.29 7.70 -13.77
CA TRP A 138 -0.28 6.76 -14.89
C TRP A 138 0.26 7.38 -16.17
N ASN A 139 -0.23 8.57 -16.53
CA ASN A 139 0.17 9.26 -17.76
C ASN A 139 1.63 9.74 -17.75
N LYS A 140 2.29 9.77 -16.59
CA LYS A 140 3.71 10.09 -16.45
C LYS A 140 4.61 8.85 -16.50
N LEU A 141 4.02 7.64 -16.54
CA LEU A 141 4.81 6.41 -16.60
C LEU A 141 5.47 6.28 -17.97
N PRO A 142 6.71 5.77 -18.03
CA PRO A 142 7.37 5.55 -19.30
C PRO A 142 6.69 4.42 -20.09
N SER A 143 6.68 4.53 -21.41
CA SER A 143 5.97 3.60 -22.30
C SER A 143 6.37 2.13 -22.11
N HIS A 144 7.64 1.86 -21.82
CA HIS A 144 8.14 0.50 -21.59
C HIS A 144 7.53 -0.16 -20.34
N ALA A 145 7.10 0.62 -19.34
CA ALA A 145 6.43 0.09 -18.15
C ALA A 145 5.01 -0.42 -18.47
N LEU A 146 4.39 0.13 -19.52
CA LEU A 146 3.01 -0.17 -19.94
C LEU A 146 2.92 -1.07 -21.18
N LYS A 147 4.03 -1.29 -21.90
CA LYS A 147 4.07 -2.00 -23.21
C LYS A 147 3.47 -3.40 -23.20
N THR A 148 3.50 -4.12 -22.07
CA THR A 148 2.97 -5.50 -21.98
C THR A 148 1.73 -5.53 -21.09
N LEU A 149 0.59 -5.14 -21.64
CA LEU A 149 -0.70 -5.18 -20.92
C LEU A 149 -1.23 -6.60 -20.69
N SER A 150 -0.79 -7.60 -21.45
CA SER A 150 -1.19 -9.00 -21.19
C SER A 150 -0.47 -9.62 -19.98
N CYS A 151 0.40 -8.87 -19.31
CA CYS A 151 1.13 -9.41 -18.17
C CYS A 151 0.17 -9.65 -16.99
N LYS A 152 0.46 -10.71 -16.22
CA LYS A 152 -0.16 -10.92 -14.91
C LYS A 152 -0.01 -9.66 -14.04
N PRO A 153 -1.02 -9.26 -13.25
CA PRO A 153 -0.93 -8.08 -12.37
C PRO A 153 0.29 -8.05 -11.44
N SER A 154 0.79 -9.22 -11.03
CA SER A 154 2.02 -9.36 -10.25
C SER A 154 3.27 -8.86 -10.99
N ASN A 155 3.36 -9.10 -12.30
CA ASN A 155 4.47 -8.63 -13.14
C ASN A 155 4.37 -7.13 -13.39
N PHE A 156 3.16 -6.61 -13.58
CA PHE A 156 2.92 -5.17 -13.64
C PHE A 156 3.42 -4.49 -12.36
N ARG A 157 3.00 -4.99 -11.19
CA ARG A 157 3.42 -4.46 -9.89
C ARG A 157 4.93 -4.41 -9.70
N LYS A 158 5.67 -5.44 -10.15
CA LYS A 158 7.14 -5.47 -10.10
C LYS A 158 7.75 -4.37 -10.97
N ARG A 159 7.22 -4.14 -12.17
CA ARG A 159 7.69 -3.08 -13.07
C ARG A 159 7.37 -1.69 -12.54
N SER A 160 6.15 -1.47 -12.04
CA SER A 160 5.78 -0.20 -11.42
C SER A 160 6.66 0.15 -10.23
N ARG A 161 7.04 -0.85 -9.42
CA ARG A 161 8.01 -0.67 -8.33
C ARG A 161 9.34 -0.15 -8.83
N LYS A 162 9.92 -0.81 -9.83
CA LYS A 162 11.21 -0.43 -10.41
C LYS A 162 11.19 1.02 -10.89
N VAL A 163 10.18 1.40 -11.68
CA VAL A 163 10.03 2.78 -12.19
C VAL A 163 9.85 3.80 -11.07
N ILE A 164 9.01 3.52 -10.08
CA ILE A 164 8.75 4.48 -9.00
C ILE A 164 9.97 4.66 -8.09
N TYR A 165 10.76 3.62 -7.89
CA TYR A 165 11.99 3.69 -7.09
C TYR A 165 13.16 4.32 -7.85
N GLU A 166 13.17 4.27 -9.19
CA GLU A 166 14.20 4.92 -10.01
C GLU A 166 13.95 6.42 -10.24
N VAL A 167 12.69 6.87 -10.07
CA VAL A 167 12.27 8.27 -10.31
C VAL A 167 12.28 9.12 -9.03
N THR A 168 12.44 8.50 -7.85
CA THR A 168 12.50 9.20 -6.55
C THR A 168 13.91 9.15 -6.00
#